data_AF-A0A2P6FCF6-F1
#
_entry.id   AF-A0A2P6FCF6-F1
#
_cell.length_a   1.000
_cell.length_b   1.000
_cell.length_c   1.000
_cell.angle_alpha   90.00
_cell.angle_beta   90.00
_cell.angle_gamma   90.00
#
_symmetry.space_group_name_H-M   'P 1'
#
loop_
_entity.id
_entity.type
_entity.pdbx_description
1 polymer ?
#
loop_
_entity_poly.entity_id
_entity_poly.type
_entity_poly.pdbx_seq_one_letter_code
_entity_poly.pdbx_strand_id
1 'polypeptide(L)'
;MNNICQQYQNNLKQIILLFYNFVANIWNKTNISEILQKIEIKNVIDDDNNVLGQTNNHQTILINKKILSCAFEKKVNSEWHKGKFTTNNFLHILIHELGHIFYFYDWETFKINHIFYLKQFLGQKINNLNKFSELNKEKVVKIFANSNYGLSNDEELLAEGFAYWLLTKQNMQTKIWEFWNEYFTSYLPQIRDKKRKEV
;
A
#
# COMPACT_ATOMS: atom_id res chain seq x y z
N MET A 1 28.13 -14.44 -6.34
CA MET A 1 26.98 -15.33 -6.59
C MET A 1 25.72 -14.68 -6.01
N ASN A 2 24.68 -14.53 -6.84
CA ASN A 2 23.39 -13.94 -6.49
C ASN A 2 22.71 -14.79 -5.40
N ASN A 3 22.84 -14.40 -4.12
CA ASN A 3 22.17 -15.07 -3.00
C ASN A 3 20.70 -14.62 -2.91
N ILE A 4 19.99 -14.74 -4.04
CA ILE A 4 18.54 -14.52 -4.09
C ILE A 4 17.92 -15.74 -3.40
N CYS A 5 17.22 -15.53 -2.28
CA CYS A 5 16.61 -16.66 -1.58
C CYS A 5 15.62 -17.38 -2.50
N GLN A 6 15.77 -18.69 -2.67
CA GLN A 6 14.81 -19.51 -3.41
C GLN A 6 13.39 -19.34 -2.85
N GLN A 7 13.27 -19.18 -1.53
CA GLN A 7 12.01 -18.91 -0.84
C GLN A 7 11.40 -17.56 -1.28
N TYR A 8 12.21 -16.55 -1.59
CA TYR A 8 11.71 -15.27 -2.10
C TYR A 8 11.18 -15.37 -3.52
N GLN A 9 11.80 -16.17 -4.39
CA GLN A 9 11.27 -16.37 -5.75
C GLN A 9 9.88 -17.03 -5.72
N ASN A 10 9.70 -18.02 -4.83
CA ASN A 10 8.42 -18.70 -4.66
C ASN A 10 7.35 -17.79 -4.02
N ASN A 11 7.72 -17.02 -3.00
CA ASN A 11 6.81 -16.09 -2.32
C ASN A 11 6.44 -14.88 -3.21
N LEU A 12 7.36 -14.39 -4.04
CA LEU A 12 7.09 -13.31 -4.99
C LEU A 12 6.04 -13.73 -6.03
N LYS A 13 6.12 -14.96 -6.56
CA LYS A 13 5.10 -15.50 -7.47
C LYS A 13 3.74 -15.58 -6.78
N GLN A 14 3.68 -16.11 -5.56
CA GLN A 14 2.42 -16.22 -4.82
C GLN A 14 1.80 -14.85 -4.50
N ILE A 15 2.62 -13.83 -4.21
CA ILE A 15 2.12 -12.50 -3.85
C ILE A 15 1.81 -11.64 -5.07
N ILE A 16 2.51 -11.80 -6.20
CA ILE A 16 2.04 -11.25 -7.48
C ILE A 16 0.69 -11.88 -7.85
N LEU A 17 0.50 -13.18 -7.63
CA LEU A 17 -0.79 -13.84 -7.79
C LEU A 17 -1.86 -13.31 -6.83
N LEU A 18 -1.50 -13.04 -5.56
CA LEU A 18 -2.43 -12.51 -4.55
C LEU A 18 -2.82 -11.05 -4.84
N PHE A 19 -1.84 -10.22 -5.21
CA PHE A 19 -2.04 -8.88 -5.75
C PHE A 19 -2.91 -8.93 -7.01
N TYR A 20 -2.56 -9.78 -7.99
CA TYR A 20 -3.33 -9.95 -9.22
C TYR A 20 -4.77 -10.37 -8.93
N ASN A 21 -5.01 -11.36 -8.08
CA ASN A 21 -6.35 -11.84 -7.76
C ASN A 21 -7.18 -10.81 -7.01
N PHE A 22 -6.57 -10.08 -6.07
CA PHE A 22 -7.27 -9.05 -5.32
C PHE A 22 -7.59 -7.83 -6.20
N VAL A 23 -6.57 -7.34 -6.88
CA VAL A 23 -6.67 -6.18 -7.72
C VAL A 23 -7.51 -6.48 -8.96
N ALA A 24 -7.57 -7.71 -9.48
CA ALA A 24 -8.40 -8.07 -10.64
C ALA A 24 -9.90 -8.03 -10.37
N ASN A 25 -10.28 -8.11 -9.10
CA ASN A 25 -11.67 -7.96 -8.69
C ASN A 25 -12.05 -6.48 -8.50
N ILE A 26 -11.06 -5.59 -8.42
CA ILE A 26 -11.22 -4.17 -8.09
C ILE A 26 -10.86 -3.27 -9.30
N TRP A 27 -9.92 -3.71 -10.13
CA TRP A 27 -9.47 -3.15 -11.39
C TRP A 27 -9.73 -4.18 -12.48
N ASN A 28 -10.05 -3.72 -13.69
CA ASN A 28 -10.11 -4.62 -14.83
C ASN A 28 -8.75 -5.34 -15.00
N LYS A 29 -8.78 -6.63 -15.37
CA LYS A 29 -7.58 -7.49 -15.51
C LYS A 29 -6.50 -6.86 -16.39
N THR A 30 -6.88 -6.09 -17.41
CA THR A 30 -5.97 -5.38 -18.31
C THR A 30 -5.05 -4.39 -17.57
N ASN A 31 -5.59 -3.64 -16.61
CA ASN A 31 -4.83 -2.61 -15.88
C ASN A 31 -3.73 -3.22 -15.01
N ILE A 32 -3.89 -4.48 -14.58
CA ILE A 32 -2.93 -5.15 -13.72
C ILE A 32 -1.74 -5.65 -14.52
N SER A 33 -1.98 -6.18 -15.72
CA SER A 33 -0.89 -6.58 -16.61
C SER A 33 0.01 -5.38 -16.92
N GLU A 34 -0.58 -4.22 -17.18
CA GLU A 34 0.18 -2.98 -17.42
C GLU A 34 0.96 -2.53 -16.18
N ILE A 35 0.39 -2.63 -14.98
CA ILE A 35 1.08 -2.25 -13.75
C ILE A 35 2.23 -3.21 -13.42
N LEU A 36 2.03 -4.51 -13.60
CA LEU A 36 3.08 -5.50 -13.38
C LEU A 36 4.25 -5.35 -14.37
N GLN A 37 3.97 -4.93 -15.61
CA GLN A 37 5.00 -4.61 -16.62
C GLN A 37 5.84 -3.38 -16.25
N LYS A 38 5.33 -2.51 -15.38
CA LYS A 38 6.03 -1.30 -14.93
C LYS A 38 6.91 -1.53 -13.70
N ILE A 39 7.03 -2.76 -13.21
CA ILE A 39 7.97 -3.10 -12.13
C ILE A 39 9.34 -3.42 -12.73
N GLU A 40 10.34 -2.60 -12.40
CA GLU A 40 11.74 -2.83 -12.76
C GLU A 40 12.56 -3.18 -11.52
N ILE A 41 13.33 -4.26 -11.59
CA ILE A 41 14.28 -4.64 -10.55
C ILE A 41 15.68 -4.27 -11.02
N LYS A 42 16.28 -3.25 -10.40
CA LYS A 42 17.62 -2.77 -10.75
C LYS A 42 18.39 -2.31 -9.53
N ASN A 43 19.68 -2.03 -9.67
CA ASN A 43 20.43 -1.36 -8.60
C ASN A 43 20.06 0.12 -8.64
N VAL A 44 19.14 0.54 -7.77
CA VAL A 44 18.76 1.95 -7.63
C VAL A 44 19.76 2.61 -6.69
N ILE A 45 20.48 3.61 -7.20
CA ILE A 45 21.39 4.48 -6.45
C ILE A 45 20.84 5.90 -6.64
N ASP A 46 20.51 6.56 -5.54
CA ASP A 46 20.05 7.96 -5.54
C ASP A 46 20.91 8.72 -4.52
N ASP A 47 21.76 9.63 -5.03
CA ASP A 47 22.58 10.59 -4.28
C ASP A 47 23.00 10.14 -2.86
N ASP A 48 23.85 9.11 -2.80
CA ASP A 48 24.41 8.46 -1.58
C ASP A 48 23.41 7.75 -0.64
N ASN A 49 22.10 7.84 -0.90
CA ASN A 49 21.09 7.12 -0.16
C ASN A 49 20.71 5.80 -0.81
N ASN A 50 20.72 4.76 0.01
CA ASN A 50 20.44 3.39 -0.38
C ASN A 50 18.92 3.16 -0.56
N VAL A 51 18.28 3.83 -1.52
CA VAL A 51 16.83 3.69 -1.82
C VAL A 51 16.48 2.21 -2.03
N LEU A 52 15.40 1.78 -1.37
CA LEU A 52 14.97 0.37 -1.31
C LEU A 52 13.94 0.06 -2.40
N GLY A 53 13.01 0.99 -2.59
CA GLY A 53 11.99 1.04 -3.62
C GLY A 53 11.67 2.50 -3.89
N GLN A 54 11.19 2.79 -5.09
CA GLN A 54 10.58 4.08 -5.41
C GLN A 54 9.60 3.93 -6.58
N THR A 55 8.55 4.73 -6.57
CA THR A 55 7.61 4.85 -7.68
C THR A 55 7.93 6.13 -8.46
N ASN A 56 8.57 5.99 -9.61
CA ASN A 56 8.96 7.12 -10.46
C ASN A 56 7.81 7.54 -11.38
N ASN A 57 7.56 8.86 -11.44
CA ASN A 57 6.54 9.48 -12.30
C ASN A 57 5.16 8.79 -12.21
N HIS A 58 4.83 8.22 -11.04
CA HIS A 58 3.56 7.52 -10.77
C HIS A 58 3.29 6.29 -11.65
N GLN A 59 4.30 5.82 -12.39
CA GLN A 59 4.11 4.79 -13.41
C GLN A 59 5.05 3.63 -13.22
N THR A 60 6.34 3.86 -12.94
CA THR A 60 7.34 2.79 -12.86
C THR A 60 7.76 2.53 -11.43
N ILE A 61 7.64 1.28 -10.96
CA ILE A 61 8.15 0.85 -9.67
C ILE A 61 9.58 0.38 -9.86
N LEU A 62 10.52 1.03 -9.18
CA LEU A 62 11.93 0.66 -9.17
C LEU A 62 12.26 -0.01 -7.85
N ILE A 63 12.64 -1.28 -7.90
CA ILE A 63 13.00 -2.07 -6.73
C ILE A 63 14.51 -2.32 -6.70
N ASN A 64 15.16 -2.00 -5.58
CA ASN A 64 16.57 -2.27 -5.42
C ASN A 64 16.84 -3.77 -5.28
N LYS A 65 17.68 -4.35 -6.15
CA LYS A 65 17.99 -5.79 -6.15
C LYS A 65 18.43 -6.34 -4.78
N LYS A 66 19.06 -5.52 -3.93
CA LYS A 66 19.49 -5.94 -2.58
C LYS A 66 18.34 -6.42 -1.69
N ILE A 67 17.11 -5.95 -1.93
CA ILE A 67 15.94 -6.38 -1.16
C ILE A 67 15.59 -7.86 -1.39
N LEU A 68 16.09 -8.43 -2.48
CA LEU A 68 15.90 -9.85 -2.83
C LEU A 68 16.93 -10.78 -2.16
N SER A 69 17.84 -10.25 -1.34
CA SER A 69 18.87 -11.05 -0.66
C SER A 69 18.38 -11.55 0.70
N CYS A 70 18.75 -12.77 1.11
CA CYS A 70 18.37 -13.32 2.44
C CYS A 70 18.81 -12.42 3.60
N ALA A 71 19.90 -11.67 3.41
CA ALA A 71 20.40 -10.73 4.41
C ALA A 71 19.43 -9.56 4.68
N PHE A 72 18.54 -9.25 3.74
CA PHE A 72 17.61 -8.13 3.84
C PHE A 72 16.47 -8.38 4.84
N GLU A 73 16.14 -9.64 5.13
CA GLU A 73 15.09 -9.99 6.10
C GLU A 73 15.35 -9.37 7.48
N LYS A 74 16.61 -9.38 7.91
CA LYS A 74 17.02 -8.77 9.18
C LYS A 74 16.76 -7.26 9.19
N LYS A 75 16.97 -6.59 8.05
CA LYS A 75 16.70 -5.16 7.92
C LYS A 75 15.21 -4.87 8.01
N VAL A 76 14.38 -5.60 7.28
CA VAL A 76 12.91 -5.44 7.33
C VAL A 76 12.38 -5.67 8.74
N ASN A 77 12.83 -6.74 9.39
CA ASN A 77 12.42 -7.03 10.75
C ASN A 77 12.86 -5.91 11.72
N SER A 78 14.08 -5.39 11.56
CA SER A 78 14.56 -4.25 12.36
C SER A 78 13.72 -2.97 12.15
N GLU A 79 13.43 -2.61 10.90
CA GLU A 79 12.63 -1.42 10.57
C GLU A 79 11.19 -1.54 11.06
N TRP A 80 10.60 -2.74 10.99
CA TRP A 80 9.30 -3.02 11.60
C TRP A 80 9.30 -2.83 13.13
N HIS A 81 10.31 -3.36 13.84
CA HIS A 81 10.41 -3.16 15.30
C HIS A 81 10.61 -1.69 15.70
N LYS A 82 11.23 -0.87 14.83
CA LYS A 82 11.32 0.60 15.01
C LYS A 82 10.00 1.32 14.70
N GLY A 83 8.97 0.60 14.28
CA GLY A 83 7.70 1.15 13.80
C GLY A 83 7.83 1.91 12.48
N LYS A 84 8.94 1.74 11.73
CA LYS A 84 9.12 2.41 10.44
C LYS A 84 8.24 1.81 9.35
N PHE A 85 8.09 0.48 9.35
CA PHE A 85 7.24 -0.27 8.42
C PHE A 85 6.03 -0.86 9.12
N THR A 86 4.91 -1.02 8.40
CA THR A 86 3.69 -1.61 8.96
C THR A 86 3.78 -3.13 9.18
N THR A 87 4.68 -3.82 8.48
CA THR A 87 4.85 -5.28 8.60
C THR A 87 6.32 -5.67 8.57
N ASN A 88 6.66 -6.80 9.18
CA ASN A 88 7.98 -7.43 9.05
C ASN A 88 8.10 -8.33 7.80
N ASN A 89 7.19 -8.19 6.85
CA ASN A 89 7.22 -8.99 5.63
C ASN A 89 8.26 -8.41 4.67
N PHE A 90 9.17 -9.25 4.17
CA PHE A 90 10.23 -8.81 3.27
C PHE A 90 9.72 -8.16 1.96
N LEU A 91 8.45 -8.44 1.58
CA LEU A 91 7.78 -7.85 0.42
C LEU A 91 7.12 -6.51 0.70
N HIS A 92 7.21 -6.01 1.94
CA HIS A 92 6.63 -4.75 2.35
C HIS A 92 6.97 -3.63 1.37
N ILE A 93 8.25 -3.48 0.99
CA ILE A 93 8.69 -2.46 0.02
C ILE A 93 7.93 -2.58 -1.31
N LEU A 94 7.85 -3.78 -1.91
CA LEU A 94 7.17 -3.94 -3.20
C LEU A 94 5.67 -3.59 -3.11
N ILE A 95 4.99 -4.07 -2.06
CA ILE A 95 3.56 -3.82 -1.91
C ILE A 95 3.28 -2.35 -1.56
N HIS A 96 4.17 -1.73 -0.79
CA HIS A 96 4.15 -0.31 -0.51
C HIS A 96 4.21 0.50 -1.82
N GLU A 97 5.17 0.21 -2.70
CA GLU A 97 5.26 0.88 -4.01
C GLU A 97 4.02 0.63 -4.89
N LEU A 98 3.43 -0.57 -4.84
CA LEU A 98 2.15 -0.83 -5.52
C LEU A 98 0.99 -0.01 -4.94
N GLY A 99 1.03 0.28 -3.63
CA GLY A 99 0.12 1.20 -2.97
C GLY A 99 0.22 2.63 -3.50
N HIS A 100 1.41 3.10 -3.86
CA HIS A 100 1.57 4.40 -4.54
C HIS A 100 0.92 4.38 -5.94
N ILE A 101 1.18 3.37 -6.76
CA ILE A 101 0.48 3.24 -8.06
C ILE A 101 -1.04 3.26 -7.87
N PHE A 102 -1.53 2.55 -6.85
CA PHE A 102 -2.95 2.52 -6.54
C PHE A 102 -3.52 3.90 -6.20
N TYR A 103 -2.81 4.65 -5.35
CA TYR A 103 -3.16 6.02 -5.00
C TYR A 103 -3.24 6.93 -6.23
N PHE A 104 -2.21 6.89 -7.08
CA PHE A 104 -2.14 7.77 -8.25
C PHE A 104 -3.16 7.39 -9.32
N TYR A 105 -3.39 6.09 -9.55
CA TYR A 105 -4.43 5.64 -10.47
C TYR A 105 -5.82 6.17 -10.07
N ASP A 106 -6.12 6.16 -8.77
CA ASP A 106 -7.37 6.69 -8.23
C ASP A 106 -7.50 8.21 -8.37
N TRP A 107 -6.41 8.91 -8.13
CA TRP A 107 -6.36 10.35 -8.33
C TRP A 107 -6.51 10.74 -9.81
N GLU A 108 -5.75 10.10 -10.69
CA GLU A 108 -5.70 10.46 -12.12
C GLU A 108 -7.00 10.09 -12.83
N THR A 109 -7.52 8.88 -12.59
CA THR A 109 -8.69 8.33 -13.29
C THR A 109 -10.01 8.80 -12.70
N PHE A 110 -10.12 8.81 -11.36
CA PHE A 110 -11.39 9.04 -10.68
C PHE A 110 -11.42 10.33 -9.85
N LYS A 111 -10.31 11.07 -9.77
CA LYS A 111 -10.16 12.27 -8.92
C LYS A 111 -10.51 11.98 -7.45
N ILE A 112 -10.15 10.78 -6.98
CA ILE A 112 -10.41 10.34 -5.62
C ILE A 112 -9.33 10.89 -4.69
N ASN A 113 -9.74 11.71 -3.72
CA ASN A 113 -8.88 12.11 -2.60
C ASN A 113 -9.06 11.11 -1.44
N HIS A 114 -8.07 10.25 -1.21
CA HIS A 114 -8.20 9.19 -0.22
C HIS A 114 -8.42 9.69 1.21
N ILE A 115 -7.74 10.75 1.66
CA ILE A 115 -7.94 11.32 3.00
C ILE A 115 -9.37 11.79 3.20
N PHE A 116 -9.94 12.47 2.19
CA PHE A 116 -11.34 12.89 2.23
C PHE A 116 -12.27 11.69 2.41
N TYR A 117 -12.09 10.63 1.62
CA TYR A 117 -12.95 9.45 1.69
C TYR A 117 -12.72 8.59 2.94
N LEU A 118 -11.50 8.54 3.49
CA LEU A 118 -11.24 7.90 4.79
C LEU A 118 -11.96 8.63 5.92
N LYS A 119 -12.01 9.98 5.88
CA LYS A 119 -12.84 10.76 6.81
C LYS A 119 -14.31 10.39 6.69
N GLN A 120 -14.85 10.35 5.47
CA GLN A 120 -16.25 9.98 5.24
C GLN A 120 -16.57 8.56 5.73
N PHE A 121 -15.68 7.61 5.45
CA PHE A 121 -15.77 6.23 5.93
C PHE A 121 -15.84 6.18 7.48
N LEU A 122 -14.93 6.88 8.18
CA LEU A 122 -14.99 6.95 9.65
C LEU A 122 -16.27 7.61 10.16
N GLY A 123 -16.78 8.63 9.45
CA GLY A 123 -18.06 9.25 9.77
C GLY A 123 -19.22 8.27 9.79
N GLN A 124 -19.28 7.37 8.79
CA GLN A 124 -20.29 6.31 8.74
C GLN A 124 -20.16 5.32 9.89
N LYS A 125 -18.93 5.07 10.38
CA LYS A 125 -18.67 4.14 11.50
C LYS A 125 -19.01 4.72 12.86
N ILE A 126 -18.72 6.01 13.08
CA ILE A 126 -18.92 6.65 14.38
C ILE A 126 -20.41 6.95 14.64
N ASN A 127 -21.22 7.13 13.58
CA ASN A 127 -22.66 7.42 13.64
C ASN A 127 -23.03 8.51 14.68
N ASN A 128 -22.18 9.52 14.79
CA ASN A 128 -22.36 10.66 15.68
C ASN A 128 -21.84 11.92 14.99
N LEU A 129 -22.77 12.81 14.60
CA LEU A 129 -22.48 14.00 13.81
C LEU A 129 -21.50 14.97 14.50
N ASN A 130 -21.58 15.11 15.82
CA ASN A 130 -20.68 15.98 16.58
C ASN A 130 -19.25 15.45 16.51
N LYS A 131 -19.05 14.14 16.77
CA LYS A 131 -17.72 13.51 16.65
C LYS A 131 -17.18 13.52 15.21
N PHE A 132 -18.06 13.42 14.22
CA PHE A 132 -17.66 13.53 12.81
C PHE A 132 -17.12 14.92 12.47
N SER A 133 -17.76 15.99 12.97
CA SER A 133 -17.30 17.36 12.75
C SER A 133 -15.90 17.61 13.34
N GLU A 134 -15.56 16.91 14.42
CA GLU A 134 -14.25 16.96 15.08
C GLU A 134 -13.15 16.17 14.37
N LEU A 135 -13.47 15.33 13.37
CA LEU A 135 -12.47 14.60 12.59
C LEU A 135 -11.77 15.56 11.62
N ASN A 136 -10.55 15.97 11.96
CA ASN A 136 -9.65 16.67 11.05
C ASN A 136 -8.70 15.67 10.36
N LYS A 137 -7.95 16.15 9.36
CA LYS A 137 -6.97 15.34 8.62
C LYS A 137 -5.99 14.62 9.55
N GLU A 138 -5.44 15.33 10.53
CA GLU A 138 -4.46 14.76 11.48
C GLU A 138 -5.02 13.57 12.26
N LYS A 139 -6.27 13.68 12.77
CA LYS A 139 -6.93 12.56 13.47
C LYS A 139 -7.17 11.37 12.56
N VAL A 140 -7.61 11.62 11.32
CA VAL A 140 -7.82 10.54 10.33
C VAL A 140 -6.50 9.82 10.04
N VAL A 141 -5.43 10.58 9.77
CA VAL A 141 -4.08 10.04 9.56
C VAL A 141 -3.63 9.21 10.77
N LYS A 142 -3.77 9.73 11.99
CA LYS A 142 -3.38 9.01 13.22
C LYS A 142 -4.17 7.73 13.47
N ILE A 143 -5.45 7.68 13.06
CA ILE A 143 -6.27 6.47 13.18
C ILE A 143 -5.79 5.41 12.19
N PHE A 144 -5.45 5.81 10.96
CA PHE A 144 -5.11 4.91 9.86
C PHE A 144 -3.63 4.54 9.74
N ALA A 145 -2.73 5.37 10.25
CA ALA A 145 -1.31 5.15 10.17
C ALA A 145 -0.89 4.00 11.08
N ASN A 146 -0.30 2.97 10.47
CA ASN A 146 0.22 1.78 11.16
C ASN A 146 1.76 1.76 11.19
N SER A 147 2.39 2.88 10.84
CA SER A 147 3.83 3.09 10.91
C SER A 147 4.16 4.58 10.98
N ASN A 148 5.37 4.88 11.44
CA ASN A 148 5.94 6.22 11.41
C ASN A 148 6.08 6.75 9.98
N TYR A 149 6.26 5.86 8.99
CA TYR A 149 6.40 6.29 7.61
C TYR A 149 5.06 6.73 7.01
N GLY A 150 3.96 6.04 7.35
CA GLY A 150 2.62 6.42 6.92
C GLY A 150 2.10 7.73 7.53
N LEU A 151 2.80 8.29 8.52
CA LEU A 151 2.50 9.61 9.08
C LEU A 151 3.11 10.76 8.27
N SER A 152 3.97 10.48 7.30
CA SER A 152 4.75 11.51 6.60
C SER A 152 3.92 12.34 5.62
N ASN A 153 3.09 11.70 4.80
CA ASN A 153 2.17 12.36 3.87
C ASN A 153 1.00 11.42 3.48
N ASP A 154 0.08 11.91 2.65
CA ASP A 154 -1.15 11.20 2.28
C ASP A 154 -0.89 9.98 1.38
N GLU A 155 0.10 10.07 0.50
CA GLU A 155 0.50 8.98 -0.40
C GLU A 155 1.09 7.83 0.41
N GLU A 156 1.96 8.17 1.36
CA GLU A 156 2.65 7.26 2.26
C GLU A 156 1.69 6.59 3.23
N LEU A 157 0.68 7.31 3.74
CA LEU A 157 -0.39 6.72 4.54
C LEU A 157 -1.09 5.59 3.78
N LEU A 158 -1.42 5.83 2.51
CA LEU A 158 -2.15 4.87 1.68
C LEU A 158 -1.25 3.70 1.28
N ALA A 159 0.00 3.95 0.91
CA ALA A 159 0.98 2.92 0.58
C ALA A 159 1.25 1.98 1.77
N GLU A 160 1.49 2.55 2.95
CA GLU A 160 1.67 1.79 4.19
C GLU A 160 0.40 1.03 4.60
N GLY A 161 -0.77 1.66 4.47
CA GLY A 161 -2.07 1.04 4.72
C GLY A 161 -2.35 -0.14 3.78
N PHE A 162 -2.01 0.00 2.50
CA PHE A 162 -2.14 -1.06 1.50
C PHE A 162 -1.22 -2.24 1.81
N ALA A 163 0.04 -1.96 2.14
CA ALA A 163 1.00 -2.99 2.57
C ALA A 163 0.55 -3.70 3.85
N TYR A 164 0.06 -2.95 4.83
CA TYR A 164 -0.48 -3.51 6.08
C TYR A 164 -1.66 -4.43 5.80
N TRP A 165 -2.62 -3.96 5.01
CA TRP A 165 -3.83 -4.69 4.72
C TRP A 165 -3.53 -6.01 3.97
N LEU A 166 -2.66 -5.99 2.96
CA LEU A 166 -2.35 -7.18 2.16
C LEU A 166 -1.42 -8.18 2.87
N LEU A 167 -0.47 -7.71 3.67
CA LEU A 167 0.62 -8.56 4.20
C LEU A 167 0.45 -8.97 5.67
N THR A 168 -0.53 -8.42 6.39
CA THR A 168 -0.79 -8.81 7.79
C THR A 168 -1.37 -10.21 7.88
N LYS A 169 -0.69 -11.08 8.63
CA LYS A 169 -1.13 -12.45 8.91
C LYS A 169 -2.46 -12.43 9.66
N GLN A 170 -3.33 -13.41 9.38
CA GLN A 170 -4.68 -13.48 9.96
C GLN A 170 -4.72 -13.34 11.49
N ASN A 171 -3.79 -14.00 12.20
CA ASN A 171 -3.69 -13.93 13.66
C ASN A 171 -3.12 -12.60 14.21
N MET A 172 -2.72 -11.68 13.34
CA MET A 172 -2.19 -10.35 13.67
C MET A 172 -3.10 -9.22 13.18
N GLN A 173 -4.25 -9.55 12.58
CA GLN A 173 -5.21 -8.57 12.09
C GLN A 173 -5.87 -7.87 13.28
N THR A 174 -5.76 -6.55 13.30
CA THR A 174 -6.32 -5.70 14.35
C THR A 174 -7.55 -4.96 13.86
N LYS A 175 -8.17 -4.15 14.73
CA LYS A 175 -9.32 -3.33 14.33
C LYS A 175 -9.00 -2.37 13.17
N ILE A 176 -7.77 -1.85 13.14
CA ILE A 176 -7.36 -0.96 12.05
C ILE A 176 -7.12 -1.72 10.75
N TRP A 177 -6.72 -3.00 10.82
CA TRP A 177 -6.70 -3.87 9.65
C TRP A 177 -8.11 -4.06 9.08
N GLU A 178 -9.11 -4.28 9.92
CA GLU A 178 -10.52 -4.41 9.49
C GLU A 178 -11.02 -3.14 8.77
N PHE A 179 -10.65 -1.97 9.27
CA PHE A 179 -11.01 -0.70 8.63
C PHE A 179 -10.37 -0.54 7.26
N TRP A 180 -9.07 -0.84 7.14
CA TRP A 180 -8.42 -0.86 5.83
C TRP A 180 -9.06 -1.88 4.90
N ASN A 181 -9.36 -3.08 5.40
CA ASN A 181 -10.01 -4.14 4.63
C ASN A 181 -11.36 -3.69 4.09
N GLU A 182 -12.23 -3.15 4.94
CA GLU A 182 -13.54 -2.67 4.50
C GLU A 182 -13.44 -1.47 3.56
N TYR A 183 -12.50 -0.55 3.82
CA TYR A 183 -12.24 0.58 2.95
C TYR A 183 -11.85 0.12 1.54
N PHE A 184 -10.88 -0.79 1.41
CA PHE A 184 -10.40 -1.25 0.11
C PHE A 184 -11.36 -2.19 -0.62
N THR A 185 -12.09 -3.04 0.10
CA THR A 185 -12.93 -4.09 -0.51
C THR A 185 -14.37 -3.68 -0.76
N SER A 186 -14.89 -2.72 0.01
CA SER A 186 -16.31 -2.40 0.00
C SER A 186 -16.57 -0.93 -0.26
N TYR A 187 -15.91 -0.04 0.50
CA TYR A 187 -16.20 1.40 0.43
C TYR A 187 -15.63 2.05 -0.84
N LEU A 188 -14.34 1.89 -1.08
CA LEU A 188 -13.65 2.51 -2.21
C LEU A 188 -14.17 2.02 -3.58
N PRO A 189 -14.49 0.73 -3.80
CA PRO A 189 -15.15 0.28 -5.02
C PRO A 189 -16.46 1.01 -5.31
N GLN A 190 -17.30 1.25 -4.28
CA GLN A 190 -18.54 2.01 -4.46
C GLN A 190 -18.28 3.46 -4.88
N ILE A 191 -17.24 4.10 -4.30
CA ILE A 191 -16.83 5.45 -4.70
C ILE A 191 -16.38 5.47 -6.16
N ARG A 192 -15.56 4.50 -6.57
CA ARG A 192 -15.10 4.36 -7.97
C ARG A 192 -16.25 4.14 -8.94
N ASP A 193 -17.19 3.27 -8.61
CA ASP A 193 -18.35 3.01 -9.47
C ASP A 193 -19.25 4.22 -9.60
N LYS A 194 -19.40 5.01 -8.53
CA LYS A 194 -20.08 6.30 -8.60
C LYS A 194 -19.32 7.26 -9.52
N LYS A 195 -18.00 7.40 -9.35
CA LYS A 195 -17.15 8.27 -10.15
C LYS A 195 -17.12 7.88 -11.63
N ARG A 196 -17.13 6.58 -11.94
CA ARG A 196 -17.20 6.08 -13.32
C ARG A 196 -18.48 6.50 -14.05
N LYS A 197 -19.59 6.71 -13.34
CA LYS A 197 -20.85 7.19 -13.93
C LYS A 197 -20.89 8.71 -14.12
N GLU A 198 -19.93 9.45 -13.55
CA GLU A 198 -19.79 10.90 -13.67
C GLU A 198 -18.88 11.30 -14.86
N VAL A 199 -18.17 10.33 -15.46
CA VAL A 199 -17.27 10.47 -16.63
C VAL A 199 -17.99 9.93 -17.87
#